data_AF-A0A1Z8X0C2-F1
#
_entry.id   AF-A0A1Z8X0C2-F1
#
_cell.length_a   1.000
_cell.length_b   1.000
_cell.length_c   1.000
_cell.angle_alpha   90.00
_cell.angle_beta   90.00
_cell.angle_gamma   90.00
#
_symmetry.space_group_name_H-M   'P 1'
#
loop_
_entity.id
_entity.type
_entity.pdbx_description
1 polymer ?
#
loop_
_entity_poly.entity_id
_entity_poly.type
_entity_poly.pdbx_seq_one_letter_code
_entity_poly.pdbx_strand_id
1 'polypeptide(L)'
;MAYQNVLKPRFYLDLPSYLNSIGENITQDEYLGLNCSIMKQLNSERLVFEWNDSLSWESLGFSNQSYFGIFNHNFINKELSLTLNAESTEDILNLRSSASRMTVINKGCSLLTFDAEEDFSNSIEINTPTIQPQEPFGVGCFTFGYYYDMPNSADLDLTMETEFDGYDSVQTLGGSTITNVRYNGSPFWFDLDDNKVEPFAIGESNALFKRTGRRNWSMKFSYVSDKDLFASNYMSNNYLETSEGYDSDDTMNDEDGNTNSVFRYNILNDNSLTSIFQKIGNGQRFIFQPDNTNNNPDQFAICVLDQDSLSIKQVAHKVYNISLKIREVW
;
A
#
# COMPACT_ATOMS: atom_id res chain seq x y z
N MET A 1 -25.02 -0.37 4.30
CA MET A 1 -23.97 -0.22 3.28
C MET A 1 -23.78 1.27 3.08
N ALA A 2 -22.61 1.82 3.40
CA ALA A 2 -22.26 3.15 2.93
C ALA A 2 -22.25 3.11 1.38
N TYR A 3 -22.66 4.19 0.72
CA TYR A 3 -22.61 4.29 -0.74
C TYR A 3 -21.14 4.29 -1.16
N GLN A 4 -20.59 3.12 -1.47
CA GLN A 4 -19.21 2.99 -1.93
C GLN A 4 -19.23 2.91 -3.45
N ASN A 5 -19.06 4.07 -4.09
CA ASN A 5 -18.75 4.11 -5.53
C ASN A 5 -17.26 3.82 -5.66
N VAL A 6 -16.89 2.79 -6.40
CA VAL A 6 -15.50 2.57 -6.79
C VAL A 6 -15.26 3.43 -8.02
N LEU A 7 -14.61 4.57 -7.81
CA LEU A 7 -14.25 5.48 -8.88
C LEU A 7 -12.90 5.06 -9.45
N LYS A 8 -11.83 5.81 -9.13
CA LYS A 8 -10.46 5.49 -9.51
C LYS A 8 -9.78 4.81 -8.32
N PRO A 9 -9.62 3.49 -8.34
CA PRO A 9 -8.97 2.81 -7.23
C PRO A 9 -7.47 3.09 -7.22
N ARG A 10 -6.93 3.12 -6.00
CA ARG A 10 -5.51 3.25 -5.69
C ARG A 10 -4.99 2.00 -5.00
N PHE A 11 -3.79 1.59 -5.37
CA PHE A 11 -3.05 0.47 -4.81
C PHE A 11 -1.80 1.02 -4.14
N TYR A 12 -1.51 0.59 -2.90
CA TYR A 12 -0.25 0.91 -2.21
C TYR A 12 0.54 -0.39 -1.99
N LEU A 13 1.71 -0.46 -2.59
CA LEU A 13 2.51 -1.67 -2.75
C LEU A 13 3.72 -1.65 -1.81
N ASP A 14 3.75 -2.56 -0.84
CA ASP A 14 4.85 -2.62 0.12
C ASP A 14 6.11 -3.18 -0.52
N LEU A 15 7.10 -2.30 -0.73
CA LEU A 15 8.36 -2.65 -1.35
C LEU A 15 9.19 -3.65 -0.50
N PRO A 16 9.33 -3.47 0.83
CA PRO A 16 10.02 -4.45 1.68
C PRO A 16 9.44 -5.86 1.60
N SER A 17 8.11 -6.01 1.58
CA SER A 17 7.47 -7.32 1.43
C SER A 17 7.74 -7.95 0.09
N TYR A 18 7.72 -7.15 -0.98
CA TYR A 18 8.05 -7.62 -2.31
C TYR A 18 9.50 -8.12 -2.38
N LEU A 19 10.46 -7.30 -1.95
CA LEU A 19 11.89 -7.65 -1.95
C LEU A 19 12.17 -8.92 -1.12
N ASN A 20 11.60 -9.02 0.07
CA ASN A 20 11.72 -10.23 0.89
C ASN A 20 11.13 -11.48 0.18
N SER A 21 10.03 -11.32 -0.56
CA SER A 21 9.39 -12.44 -1.27
C SER A 21 10.19 -12.98 -2.44
N ILE A 22 11.07 -12.17 -3.04
CA ILE A 22 12.00 -12.58 -4.11
C ILE A 22 13.36 -13.06 -3.57
N GLY A 23 13.52 -13.10 -2.24
CA GLY A 23 14.72 -13.60 -1.57
C GLY A 23 15.81 -12.56 -1.33
N GLU A 24 15.52 -11.27 -1.56
CA GLU A 24 16.42 -10.20 -1.16
C GLU A 24 16.41 -10.08 0.36
N ASN A 25 17.57 -10.34 0.98
CA ASN A 25 17.74 -10.19 2.41
C ASN A 25 17.93 -8.70 2.71
N ILE A 26 16.84 -8.01 3.02
CA ILE A 26 16.89 -6.74 3.72
C ILE A 26 17.37 -7.07 5.15
N THR A 27 18.67 -7.04 5.39
CA THR A 27 19.26 -7.30 6.70
C THR A 27 18.81 -6.20 7.67
N GLN A 28 18.46 -6.59 8.90
CA GLN A 28 18.03 -5.68 9.98
C GLN A 28 19.03 -4.55 10.27
N ASP A 29 20.32 -4.77 9.99
CA ASP A 29 21.41 -3.84 10.29
C ASP A 29 21.61 -2.75 9.22
N GLU A 30 21.12 -2.92 7.98
CA GLU A 30 21.21 -1.91 6.91
C GLU A 30 19.87 -1.20 6.64
N TYR A 31 18.74 -1.78 7.09
CA TYR A 31 17.43 -1.14 7.10
C TYR A 31 16.65 -1.62 8.33
N LEU A 32 16.59 -0.81 9.39
CA LEU A 32 15.71 -1.03 10.56
C LEU A 32 14.21 -0.79 10.23
N GLY A 33 13.81 -1.05 8.98
CA GLY A 33 12.50 -0.75 8.41
C GLY A 33 11.63 -1.98 8.32
N LEU A 34 10.75 -2.11 9.31
CA LEU A 34 9.70 -3.11 9.40
C LEU A 34 9.03 -3.42 8.04
N ASN A 35 8.93 -4.71 7.78
CA ASN A 35 8.40 -5.33 6.59
C ASN A 35 6.85 -5.43 6.68
N CYS A 36 6.05 -5.22 5.62
CA CYS A 36 4.62 -5.60 5.70
C CYS A 36 4.39 -7.10 5.85
N SER A 37 5.41 -7.95 5.76
CA SER A 37 5.40 -9.33 6.28
C SER A 37 5.01 -9.38 7.76
N ILE A 38 5.34 -8.33 8.53
CA ILE A 38 4.97 -8.16 9.95
C ILE A 38 3.50 -7.72 10.08
N MET A 39 2.82 -7.30 9.01
CA MET A 39 1.35 -7.18 9.02
C MET A 39 0.65 -8.53 9.23
N LYS A 40 1.33 -9.68 8.99
CA LYS A 40 0.83 -11.00 9.45
C LYS A 40 0.69 -11.10 10.98
N GLN A 41 1.29 -10.17 11.69
CA GLN A 41 1.61 -10.24 13.11
C GLN A 41 1.30 -8.89 13.79
N LEU A 42 0.20 -8.21 13.41
CA LEU A 42 -0.36 -7.05 14.14
C LEU A 42 -0.90 -7.40 15.56
N ASN A 43 -0.43 -8.52 16.11
CA ASN A 43 -0.61 -8.97 17.48
C ASN A 43 0.74 -9.24 18.18
N SER A 44 1.89 -9.00 17.53
CA SER A 44 3.22 -9.16 18.14
C SER A 44 3.89 -7.82 18.33
N GLU A 45 4.09 -7.46 19.59
CA GLU A 45 5.10 -6.53 20.10
C GLU A 45 5.18 -5.21 19.33
N ARG A 46 4.34 -4.26 19.74
CA ARG A 46 4.44 -2.86 19.37
C ARG A 46 5.89 -2.38 19.55
N LEU A 47 6.45 -1.74 18.53
CA LEU A 47 7.75 -1.09 18.69
C LEU A 47 7.57 0.09 19.64
N VAL A 48 8.18 -0.02 20.81
CA VAL A 48 8.30 1.07 21.77
C VAL A 48 9.64 1.72 21.53
N PHE A 49 9.62 3.02 21.34
CA PHE A 49 10.82 3.80 21.14
C PHE A 49 11.06 4.66 22.38
N GLU A 50 12.32 4.82 22.74
CA GLU A 50 12.76 5.64 23.85
C GLU A 50 13.04 7.09 23.41
N TRP A 51 13.23 7.96 24.39
CA TRP A 51 13.44 9.38 24.16
C TRP A 51 14.76 9.66 23.41
N ASN A 52 14.72 10.56 22.43
CA ASN A 52 15.83 10.86 21.49
C ASN A 52 16.25 9.69 20.59
N ASP A 53 15.45 8.64 20.48
CA ASP A 53 15.63 7.70 19.40
C ASP A 53 15.31 8.39 18.07
N SER A 54 16.21 8.20 17.11
CA SER A 54 15.99 8.54 15.72
C SER A 54 16.03 7.26 14.91
N LEU A 55 15.02 7.05 14.09
CA LEU A 55 15.01 5.99 13.10
C LEU A 55 15.20 6.67 11.75
N SER A 56 16.36 6.42 11.13
CA SER A 56 16.67 6.90 9.80
C SER A 56 16.75 5.73 8.83
N TRP A 57 16.22 5.98 7.63
CA TRP A 57 16.41 5.10 6.49
C TRP A 57 17.00 5.93 5.37
N GLU A 58 18.09 5.47 4.76
CA GLU A 58 18.73 6.15 3.65
C GLU A 58 18.62 5.30 2.38
N SER A 59 18.64 5.93 1.21
CA SER A 59 18.73 5.23 -0.08
C SER A 59 17.59 4.25 -0.38
N LEU A 60 16.35 4.59 0.03
CA LEU A 60 15.16 3.75 -0.12
C LEU A 60 14.70 3.50 -1.58
N GLY A 61 15.43 4.01 -2.57
CA GLY A 61 15.09 3.88 -3.98
C GLY A 61 13.75 4.52 -4.33
N PHE A 62 13.29 5.49 -3.55
CA PHE A 62 12.06 6.21 -3.84
C PHE A 62 12.14 6.91 -5.19
N SER A 63 11.05 6.82 -5.93
CA SER A 63 10.84 7.52 -7.20
C SER A 63 9.56 8.34 -7.13
N ASN A 64 9.15 8.86 -8.28
CA ASN A 64 7.78 9.35 -8.47
C ASN A 64 6.77 8.28 -8.09
N GLN A 65 5.64 8.73 -7.54
CA GLN A 65 4.55 7.90 -7.03
C GLN A 65 4.93 7.00 -5.84
N SER A 66 5.64 7.54 -4.87
CA SER A 66 5.99 6.84 -3.63
C SER A 66 4.96 7.10 -2.53
N TYR A 67 4.87 6.19 -1.56
CA TYR A 67 4.06 6.38 -0.35
C TYR A 67 4.80 5.96 0.90
N PHE A 68 4.37 6.53 2.03
CA PHE A 68 4.82 6.13 3.36
C PHE A 68 3.63 6.02 4.31
N GLY A 69 3.58 4.93 5.05
CA GLY A 69 2.50 4.63 5.99
C GLY A 69 3.05 4.29 7.38
N ILE A 70 2.35 4.77 8.40
CA ILE A 70 2.58 4.46 9.80
C ILE A 70 1.27 3.92 10.36
N PHE A 71 1.28 2.69 10.83
CA PHE A 71 0.07 2.03 11.31
C PHE A 71 0.14 1.72 12.80
N ASN A 72 -1.03 1.79 13.42
CA ASN A 72 -1.23 1.44 14.82
C ASN A 72 -0.30 2.23 15.75
N HIS A 73 -0.24 3.56 15.56
CA HIS A 73 0.57 4.46 16.36
C HIS A 73 -0.28 5.19 17.42
N ASN A 74 0.33 5.57 18.55
CA ASN A 74 -0.36 6.25 19.66
C ASN A 74 -0.03 7.74 19.81
N PHE A 75 0.72 8.33 18.89
CA PHE A 75 1.18 9.71 19.02
C PHE A 75 0.26 10.69 18.29
N ILE A 76 0.11 11.89 18.83
CA ILE A 76 -0.76 12.95 18.33
C ILE A 76 -0.08 14.30 18.50
N ASN A 77 -0.23 15.20 17.53
CA ASN A 77 0.39 16.53 17.53
C ASN A 77 1.90 16.49 17.83
N LYS A 78 2.53 15.35 17.53
CA LYS A 78 3.98 15.21 17.56
C LYS A 78 4.47 15.52 16.15
N GLU A 79 5.45 16.40 16.07
CA GLU A 79 6.18 16.60 14.82
C GLU A 79 6.93 15.31 14.53
N LEU A 80 6.52 14.63 13.46
CA LEU A 80 7.32 13.61 12.82
C LEU A 80 8.12 14.34 11.75
N SER A 81 9.41 14.58 12.01
CA SER A 81 10.27 15.24 11.03
C SER A 81 10.69 14.26 9.93
N LEU A 82 9.76 13.93 9.05
CA LEU A 82 10.03 13.13 7.87
C LEU A 82 10.83 13.98 6.86
N THR A 83 12.16 13.88 6.89
CA THR A 83 13.06 14.65 6.00
C THR A 83 13.06 14.08 4.57
N LEU A 84 11.92 14.14 3.89
CA LEU A 84 11.83 13.80 2.47
C LEU A 84 12.32 14.97 1.60
N ASN A 85 13.23 14.70 0.67
CA ASN A 85 13.47 15.58 -0.47
C ASN A 85 12.46 15.22 -1.57
N ALA A 86 11.22 15.63 -1.34
CA ALA A 86 10.11 15.39 -2.24
C ALA A 86 9.75 16.67 -3.00
N GLU A 87 9.52 16.54 -4.31
CA GLU A 87 9.00 17.62 -5.16
C GLU A 87 7.56 17.96 -4.77
N SER A 88 6.79 16.93 -4.41
CA SER A 88 5.39 17.02 -4.05
C SER A 88 5.07 16.10 -2.87
N THR A 89 4.17 16.53 -2.00
CA THR A 89 3.62 15.70 -0.92
C THR A 89 2.11 15.88 -0.87
N GLU A 90 1.38 14.79 -0.62
CA GLU A 90 -0.07 14.78 -0.45
C GLU A 90 -0.45 14.03 0.83
N ASP A 91 -1.19 14.71 1.69
CA ASP A 91 -1.70 14.13 2.93
C ASP A 91 -2.91 13.25 2.63
N ILE A 92 -2.72 11.92 2.66
CA ILE A 92 -3.81 10.98 2.42
C ILE A 92 -4.63 10.75 3.69
N LEU A 93 -3.99 10.30 4.76
CA LEU A 93 -4.68 9.89 5.97
C LEU A 93 -3.97 10.45 7.21
N ASN A 94 -4.72 11.16 8.05
CA ASN A 94 -4.31 11.52 9.41
C ASN A 94 -2.95 12.24 9.53
N LEU A 95 -2.63 13.07 8.55
CA LEU A 95 -1.38 13.82 8.49
C LEU A 95 -1.67 15.26 8.07
N ARG A 96 -0.76 16.14 8.48
CA ARG A 96 -0.64 17.49 7.96
C ARG A 96 0.82 17.73 7.59
N SER A 97 1.12 17.82 6.31
CA SER A 97 2.43 18.18 5.79
C SER A 97 2.60 19.70 5.72
N SER A 98 3.84 20.14 5.98
CA SER A 98 4.28 21.52 5.86
C SER A 98 5.76 21.50 5.47
N ALA A 99 6.04 21.59 4.16
CA ALA A 99 7.38 21.37 3.60
C ALA A 99 7.94 19.99 4.02
N SER A 100 9.18 19.92 4.51
CA SER A 100 9.86 18.69 4.95
C SER A 100 9.47 18.20 6.36
N ARG A 101 8.31 18.62 6.87
CA ARG A 101 7.80 18.20 8.17
C ARG A 101 6.36 17.76 8.07
N MET A 102 6.02 16.74 8.85
CA MET A 102 4.65 16.25 8.95
C MET A 102 4.23 16.19 10.41
N THR A 103 2.97 16.53 10.65
CA THR A 103 2.38 16.40 11.98
C THR A 103 1.23 15.41 11.90
N VAL A 104 1.27 14.40 12.77
CA VAL A 104 0.16 13.46 12.93
C VAL A 104 -0.99 14.14 13.67
N ILE A 105 -2.18 14.12 13.07
CA ILE A 105 -3.35 14.88 13.56
C ILE A 105 -4.03 14.16 14.73
N ASN A 106 -4.19 12.85 14.63
CA ASN A 106 -4.83 11.97 15.61
C ASN A 106 -4.04 10.66 15.74
N LYS A 107 -4.34 9.86 16.76
CA LYS A 107 -3.77 8.52 16.94
C LYS A 107 -4.37 7.53 15.95
N GLY A 108 -3.68 6.41 15.70
CA GLY A 108 -4.16 5.32 14.86
C GLY A 108 -3.27 5.11 13.64
N CYS A 109 -3.75 5.52 12.47
CA CYS A 109 -3.10 5.22 11.19
C CYS A 109 -2.82 6.50 10.43
N SER A 110 -1.66 6.60 9.80
CA SER A 110 -1.24 7.76 9.01
C SER A 110 -0.64 7.31 7.69
N LEU A 111 -0.97 8.02 6.61
CA LEU A 111 -0.55 7.67 5.25
C LEU A 111 -0.34 8.95 4.44
N LEU A 112 0.75 9.01 3.69
CA LEU A 112 1.01 10.05 2.71
C LEU A 112 1.50 9.47 1.40
N THR A 113 1.41 10.28 0.35
CA THR A 113 2.04 10.06 -0.94
C THR A 113 2.98 11.21 -1.27
N PHE A 114 4.03 10.92 -2.04
CA PHE A 114 5.03 11.91 -2.42
C PHE A 114 5.73 11.52 -3.72
N ASP A 115 6.27 12.52 -4.41
CA ASP A 115 7.17 12.34 -5.54
C ASP A 115 8.59 12.69 -5.10
N ALA A 116 9.48 11.71 -5.13
CA ALA A 116 10.87 11.85 -4.72
C ALA A 116 11.71 12.50 -5.84
N GLU A 117 12.61 13.42 -5.47
CA GLU A 117 13.59 13.96 -6.43
C GLU A 117 14.61 12.87 -6.83
N GLU A 118 14.87 12.73 -8.14
CA GLU A 118 15.64 11.62 -8.75
C GLU A 118 17.13 11.54 -8.32
N ASP A 119 17.67 12.60 -7.69
CA ASP A 119 19.11 12.74 -7.41
C ASP A 119 19.48 12.79 -5.91
N PHE A 120 18.51 12.68 -5.01
CA PHE A 120 18.78 12.82 -3.58
C PHE A 120 18.73 11.50 -2.81
N SER A 121 19.63 11.38 -1.84
CA SER A 121 19.52 10.39 -0.76
C SER A 121 18.29 10.73 0.08
N ASN A 122 17.13 10.28 -0.38
CA ASN A 122 15.89 10.43 0.35
C ASN A 122 15.99 9.63 1.62
N SER A 123 15.76 10.32 2.74
CA SER A 123 15.70 9.68 4.03
C SER A 123 14.36 9.90 4.70
N ILE A 124 13.97 8.92 5.49
CA ILE A 124 12.86 9.08 6.41
C ILE A 124 13.46 9.12 7.80
N GLU A 125 13.20 10.20 8.51
CA GLU A 125 13.65 10.37 9.89
C GLU A 125 12.43 10.49 10.81
N ILE A 126 12.46 9.76 11.91
CA ILE A 126 11.44 9.84 12.95
C ILE A 126 12.08 10.53 14.14
N ASN A 127 11.88 11.85 14.22
CA ASN A 127 12.34 12.64 15.34
C ASN A 127 11.27 12.77 16.40
N THR A 128 11.62 12.48 17.66
CA THR A 128 10.76 12.82 18.79
C THR A 128 11.11 14.17 19.37
N PRO A 129 10.13 15.01 19.75
CA PRO A 129 10.42 16.33 20.26
C PRO A 129 11.21 16.26 21.58
N THR A 130 12.14 17.19 21.74
CA THR A 130 13.06 17.31 22.89
C THR A 130 12.36 17.56 24.23
N ILE A 131 11.06 17.85 24.23
CA ILE A 131 10.27 18.14 25.43
C ILE A 131 9.69 16.84 25.99
N GLN A 132 10.18 16.45 27.18
CA GLN A 132 9.81 15.26 27.97
C GLN A 132 8.34 14.83 27.77
N PRO A 133 8.05 13.70 27.11
CA PRO A 133 6.74 13.08 27.20
C PRO A 133 6.65 12.25 28.49
N GLN A 134 5.51 12.32 29.18
CA GLN A 134 5.18 11.45 30.31
C GLN A 134 4.83 10.00 29.87
N GLU A 135 4.73 9.74 28.56
CA GLU A 135 4.21 8.48 27.98
C GLU A 135 5.11 7.99 26.83
N PRO A 136 5.38 6.68 26.73
CA PRO A 136 6.13 6.10 25.61
C PRO A 136 5.36 6.24 24.29
N PHE A 137 6.09 6.49 23.20
CA PHE A 137 5.52 6.42 21.87
C PHE A 137 5.76 5.04 21.30
N GLY A 138 4.79 4.57 20.51
CA GLY A 138 4.96 3.27 19.90
C GLY A 138 4.08 3.08 18.68
N VAL A 139 4.59 2.25 17.78
CA VAL A 139 4.10 2.05 16.43
C VAL A 139 3.94 0.56 16.19
N GLY A 140 2.86 0.15 15.54
CA GLY A 140 2.69 -1.24 15.13
C GLY A 140 3.60 -1.60 13.97
N CYS A 141 3.49 -0.86 12.86
CA CYS A 141 4.39 -1.04 11.74
C CYS A 141 4.58 0.23 10.89
N PHE A 142 5.64 0.21 10.08
CA PHE A 142 5.87 1.12 8.98
C PHE A 142 5.69 0.36 7.66
N THR A 143 5.32 1.08 6.62
CA THR A 143 5.31 0.59 5.24
C THR A 143 5.78 1.70 4.32
N PHE A 144 6.44 1.32 3.24
CA PHE A 144 6.79 2.24 2.19
C PHE A 144 6.89 1.49 0.86
N GLY A 145 6.77 2.23 -0.22
CA GLY A 145 6.90 1.69 -1.57
C GLY A 145 6.19 2.60 -2.55
N TYR A 146 5.54 1.99 -3.54
CA TYR A 146 4.91 2.70 -4.64
C TYR A 146 3.40 2.68 -4.52
N TYR A 147 2.75 3.76 -4.92
CA TYR A 147 1.31 3.75 -5.14
C TYR A 147 0.99 3.81 -6.63
N TYR A 148 -0.18 3.33 -6.99
CA TYR A 148 -0.67 3.38 -8.36
C TYR A 148 -2.15 3.69 -8.39
N ASP A 149 -2.50 4.67 -9.22
CA ASP A 149 -3.86 5.05 -9.54
C ASP A 149 -4.28 4.46 -10.87
N MET A 150 -5.44 3.82 -10.92
CA MET A 150 -5.99 3.41 -12.22
C MET A 150 -6.24 4.65 -13.10
N PRO A 151 -5.88 4.61 -14.40
CA PRO A 151 -6.00 5.76 -15.29
C PRO A 151 -7.47 6.19 -15.46
N ASN A 152 -8.37 5.20 -15.51
CA ASN A 152 -9.82 5.38 -15.59
C ASN A 152 -10.55 4.66 -14.44
N SER A 153 -11.80 5.05 -14.23
CA SER A 153 -12.68 4.38 -13.28
C SER A 153 -13.09 3.01 -13.78
N ALA A 154 -13.44 2.12 -12.85
CA ALA A 154 -14.01 0.82 -13.21
C ALA A 154 -15.30 1.00 -14.02
N ASP A 155 -15.58 0.02 -14.89
CA ASP A 155 -16.83 -0.06 -15.63
C ASP A 155 -18.02 -0.17 -14.66
N LEU A 156 -19.22 0.19 -15.12
CA LEU A 156 -20.45 0.22 -14.31
C LEU A 156 -20.77 -1.14 -13.64
N ASP A 157 -20.29 -2.26 -14.20
CA ASP A 157 -20.44 -3.62 -13.68
C ASP A 157 -19.45 -3.92 -12.53
N LEU A 158 -19.35 -3.00 -11.57
CA LEU A 158 -18.60 -3.22 -10.34
C LEU A 158 -19.43 -4.04 -9.35
N THR A 159 -18.90 -5.17 -8.90
CA THR A 159 -19.51 -5.95 -7.81
C THR A 159 -18.63 -5.89 -6.56
N MET A 160 -19.23 -5.42 -5.46
CA MET A 160 -18.65 -5.49 -4.12
C MET A 160 -19.48 -6.45 -3.27
N GLU A 161 -18.84 -7.47 -2.72
CA GLU A 161 -19.49 -8.48 -1.87
C GLU A 161 -18.86 -8.51 -0.48
N THR A 162 -19.64 -8.87 0.54
CA THR A 162 -19.12 -9.19 1.88
C THR A 162 -19.25 -10.68 2.13
N GLU A 163 -18.11 -11.35 2.18
CA GLU A 163 -18.02 -12.79 2.41
C GLU A 163 -17.97 -13.09 3.91
N PHE A 164 -18.93 -13.88 4.40
CA PHE A 164 -18.99 -14.36 5.79
C PHE A 164 -18.44 -15.80 5.90
N ASP A 165 -17.18 -15.99 5.53
CA ASP A 165 -16.48 -17.26 5.72
C ASP A 165 -16.05 -17.44 7.20
N GLY A 166 -15.71 -18.67 7.57
CA GLY A 166 -15.30 -19.05 8.93
C GLY A 166 -16.42 -19.61 9.79
N TYR A 167 -17.65 -19.75 9.28
CA TYR A 167 -18.79 -20.33 9.99
C TYR A 167 -19.32 -21.57 9.26
N ASP A 168 -19.18 -22.75 9.84
CA ASP A 168 -19.78 -23.98 9.33
C ASP A 168 -20.98 -24.36 10.21
N SER A 169 -22.21 -24.23 9.69
CA SER A 169 -23.42 -24.61 10.41
C SER A 169 -23.98 -25.95 9.93
N VAL A 170 -24.21 -26.89 10.84
CA VAL A 170 -24.87 -28.17 10.56
C VAL A 170 -26.14 -28.27 11.40
N GLN A 171 -27.27 -28.58 10.77
CA GLN A 171 -28.51 -28.87 11.47
C GLN A 171 -28.53 -30.35 11.87
N THR A 172 -28.69 -30.60 13.17
CA THR A 172 -28.82 -31.95 13.73
C THR A 172 -30.17 -32.57 13.37
N LEU A 173 -30.26 -33.90 13.43
CA LEU A 173 -31.50 -34.65 13.22
C LEU A 173 -32.63 -34.26 14.18
N GLY A 174 -32.29 -33.72 15.36
CA GLY A 174 -33.25 -33.20 16.35
C GLY A 174 -33.68 -31.75 16.12
N GLY A 175 -33.23 -31.10 15.03
CA GLY A 175 -33.58 -29.72 14.69
C GLY A 175 -32.66 -28.64 15.27
N SER A 176 -31.75 -28.97 16.19
CA SER A 176 -30.76 -28.04 16.73
C SER A 176 -29.69 -27.69 15.70
N THR A 177 -29.22 -26.44 15.69
CA THR A 177 -28.13 -25.99 14.80
C THR A 177 -26.82 -25.93 15.58
N ILE A 178 -25.78 -26.57 15.06
CA ILE A 178 -24.42 -26.51 15.60
C ILE A 178 -23.59 -25.67 14.62
N THR A 179 -22.97 -24.60 15.10
CA THR A 179 -22.10 -23.74 14.31
C THR A 179 -20.66 -23.88 14.80
N ASN A 180 -19.75 -24.27 13.91
CA ASN A 180 -18.32 -24.21 14.13
C ASN A 180 -17.78 -22.87 13.62
N VAL A 181 -16.99 -22.18 14.44
CA VAL A 181 -16.43 -20.87 14.11
C VAL A 181 -14.91 -20.98 14.05
N ARG A 182 -14.34 -20.86 12.84
CA ARG A 182 -12.89 -20.91 12.61
C ARG A 182 -12.23 -19.56 12.91
N TYR A 183 -12.91 -18.46 12.60
CA TYR A 183 -12.48 -17.09 12.91
C TYR A 183 -13.70 -16.16 12.92
N ASN A 184 -13.60 -15.06 13.66
CA ASN A 184 -14.75 -14.21 14.05
C ASN A 184 -14.75 -12.82 13.41
N GLY A 185 -14.01 -12.61 12.31
CA GLY A 185 -13.82 -11.32 11.63
C GLY A 185 -12.40 -10.77 11.76
N SER A 186 -12.21 -9.51 11.37
CA SER A 186 -10.90 -8.86 11.33
C SER A 186 -10.17 -8.89 12.69
N PRO A 187 -8.83 -8.89 12.73
CA PRO A 187 -8.09 -8.74 13.97
C PRO A 187 -8.36 -7.36 14.57
N PHE A 188 -8.20 -7.26 15.89
CA PHE A 188 -8.15 -5.97 16.54
C PHE A 188 -6.76 -5.39 16.42
N TRP A 189 -6.70 -4.08 16.22
CA TRP A 189 -5.52 -3.26 16.43
C TRP A 189 -5.64 -2.63 17.83
N PHE A 190 -4.64 -1.87 18.27
CA PHE A 190 -4.59 -1.34 19.63
C PHE A 190 -4.44 0.19 19.61
N ASP A 191 -5.31 0.90 20.33
CA ASP A 191 -5.17 2.35 20.49
C ASP A 191 -4.26 2.72 21.69
N LEU A 192 -4.38 3.99 22.13
CA LEU A 192 -3.63 4.59 23.23
C LEU A 192 -3.63 3.76 24.52
N ASP A 193 -4.77 3.18 24.90
CA ASP A 193 -4.98 2.55 26.20
C ASP A 193 -4.99 1.02 26.11
N ASP A 194 -4.40 0.48 25.05
CA ASP A 194 -4.50 -0.94 24.69
C ASP A 194 -5.96 -1.35 24.39
N ASN A 195 -6.83 -0.38 24.04
CA ASN A 195 -8.18 -0.71 23.62
C ASN A 195 -8.15 -1.29 22.22
N LYS A 196 -9.04 -2.25 22.02
CA LYS A 196 -9.22 -2.95 20.76
C LYS A 196 -9.94 -2.07 19.75
N VAL A 197 -9.25 -1.72 18.66
CA VAL A 197 -9.81 -0.91 17.57
C VAL A 197 -9.83 -1.67 16.25
N GLU A 198 -10.65 -1.22 15.32
CA GLU A 198 -10.67 -1.78 13.96
C GLU A 198 -9.41 -1.35 13.18
N PRO A 199 -8.96 -2.15 12.19
CA PRO A 199 -7.93 -1.72 11.25
C PRO A 199 -8.27 -0.38 10.61
N PHE A 200 -7.25 0.47 10.42
CA PHE A 200 -7.37 1.83 9.89
C PHE A 200 -8.16 2.83 10.75
N ALA A 201 -8.68 2.45 11.92
CA ALA A 201 -9.37 3.39 12.80
C ALA A 201 -8.46 4.57 13.20
N ILE A 202 -9.05 5.76 13.26
CA ILE A 202 -8.40 7.00 13.66
C ILE A 202 -9.13 7.58 14.86
N GLY A 203 -8.36 8.04 15.85
CA GLY A 203 -8.89 8.62 17.07
C GLY A 203 -9.43 7.57 18.03
N GLU A 204 -10.30 7.99 18.95
CA GLU A 204 -10.89 7.13 19.96
C GLU A 204 -11.98 6.24 19.36
N SER A 205 -11.84 4.92 19.51
CA SER A 205 -12.91 3.99 19.13
C SER A 205 -13.88 3.82 20.28
N ASN A 206 -15.15 4.18 20.04
CA ASN A 206 -16.25 3.89 20.96
C ASN A 206 -16.92 2.53 20.65
N ALA A 207 -16.38 1.75 19.71
CA ALA A 207 -17.06 0.58 19.17
C ALA A 207 -16.73 -0.68 19.99
N LEU A 208 -17.75 -1.28 20.61
CA LEU A 208 -17.70 -2.63 21.19
C LEU A 208 -17.73 -3.75 20.13
N PHE A 209 -18.06 -3.39 18.89
CA PHE A 209 -18.24 -4.31 17.78
C PHE A 209 -17.22 -4.00 16.69
N LYS A 210 -16.78 -5.05 16.00
CA LYS A 210 -15.94 -4.96 14.81
C LYS A 210 -16.71 -5.40 13.57
N ARG A 211 -16.27 -4.95 12.40
CA ARG A 211 -16.77 -5.43 11.12
C ARG A 211 -16.53 -6.93 10.98
N THR A 212 -17.60 -7.64 10.65
CA THR A 212 -17.58 -9.07 10.33
C THR A 212 -17.62 -9.28 8.82
N GLY A 213 -16.92 -10.31 8.34
CA GLY A 213 -16.84 -10.64 6.91
C GLY A 213 -15.78 -9.84 6.15
N ARG A 214 -15.30 -10.41 5.04
CA ARG A 214 -14.28 -9.82 4.14
C ARG A 214 -14.93 -9.13 2.96
N ARG A 215 -14.41 -7.99 2.53
CA ARG A 215 -14.82 -7.40 1.25
C ARG A 215 -14.15 -8.12 0.08
N ASN A 216 -14.91 -8.36 -0.98
CA ASN A 216 -14.43 -8.85 -2.26
C ASN A 216 -14.87 -7.86 -3.35
N TRP A 217 -13.93 -7.46 -4.21
CA TRP A 217 -14.17 -6.57 -5.33
C TRP A 217 -13.90 -7.29 -6.63
N SER A 218 -14.91 -7.34 -7.49
CA SER A 218 -14.78 -7.75 -8.89
C SER A 218 -14.91 -6.50 -9.76
N MET A 219 -13.83 -6.13 -10.42
CA MET A 219 -13.71 -4.90 -11.20
C MET A 219 -13.35 -5.22 -12.65
N LYS A 220 -13.88 -4.43 -13.57
CA LYS A 220 -13.50 -4.47 -14.99
C LYS A 220 -13.12 -3.07 -15.41
N PHE A 221 -12.07 -2.97 -16.21
CA PHE A 221 -11.61 -1.72 -16.79
C PHE A 221 -11.59 -1.90 -18.29
N SER A 222 -12.43 -1.14 -18.98
CA SER A 222 -12.45 -1.13 -20.43
C SER A 222 -11.64 0.05 -20.97
N TYR A 223 -11.11 -0.12 -22.17
CA TYR A 223 -10.42 0.92 -22.93
C TYR A 223 -9.19 1.54 -22.24
N VAL A 224 -8.39 0.72 -21.56
CA VAL A 224 -7.11 1.12 -20.97
C VAL A 224 -6.03 1.20 -22.07
N SER A 225 -5.18 2.23 -22.03
CA SER A 225 -4.10 2.42 -23.00
C SER A 225 -2.99 1.36 -22.84
N ASP A 226 -2.21 1.12 -23.90
CA ASP A 226 -1.02 0.25 -23.82
C ASP A 226 0.02 0.80 -22.84
N LYS A 227 0.25 2.13 -22.86
CA LYS A 227 1.23 2.84 -22.01
C LYS A 227 0.96 2.69 -20.52
N ASP A 228 -0.30 2.69 -20.09
CA ASP A 228 -0.64 2.51 -18.67
C ASP A 228 -0.58 1.03 -18.23
N LEU A 229 -0.74 0.12 -19.19
CA LEU A 229 -0.95 -1.29 -18.91
C LEU A 229 0.36 -2.07 -18.90
N PHE A 230 1.15 -1.93 -19.96
CA PHE A 230 2.35 -2.71 -20.18
C PHE A 230 3.60 -1.94 -19.79
N ALA A 231 4.53 -2.64 -19.16
CA ALA A 231 5.85 -2.12 -18.88
C ALA A 231 6.63 -1.96 -20.18
N SER A 232 7.32 -0.83 -20.34
CA SER A 232 8.25 -0.64 -21.45
C SER A 232 9.40 -1.65 -21.39
N ASN A 233 9.77 -2.07 -20.17
CA ASN A 233 10.80 -3.05 -19.90
C ASN A 233 10.43 -3.97 -18.74
N TYR A 234 10.40 -5.27 -19.02
CA TYR A 234 10.12 -6.32 -18.02
C TYR A 234 11.38 -6.87 -17.34
N MET A 235 12.56 -6.37 -17.70
CA MET A 235 13.84 -6.78 -17.11
C MET A 235 14.20 -5.91 -15.90
N SER A 236 15.11 -6.42 -15.08
CA SER A 236 15.68 -5.68 -13.93
C SER A 236 16.78 -4.71 -14.32
N ASN A 237 17.33 -4.81 -15.53
CA ASN A 237 18.34 -3.90 -16.05
C ASN A 237 17.73 -2.97 -17.10
N ASN A 238 18.45 -1.90 -17.44
CA ASN A 238 18.02 -0.91 -18.42
C ASN A 238 18.56 -1.21 -19.83
N TYR A 239 19.01 -2.45 -20.12
CA TYR A 239 19.64 -2.79 -21.38
C TYR A 239 18.64 -2.72 -22.55
N LEU A 240 19.01 -2.01 -23.62
CA LEU A 240 18.20 -1.84 -24.82
C LEU A 240 19.04 -2.16 -26.06
N GLU A 241 18.63 -3.16 -26.84
CA GLU A 241 19.29 -3.52 -28.11
C GLU A 241 18.80 -2.63 -29.27
N THR A 242 17.52 -2.26 -29.27
CA THR A 242 16.90 -1.42 -30.28
C THR A 242 15.78 -0.58 -29.67
N SER A 243 15.72 0.69 -30.03
CA SER A 243 14.64 1.61 -29.63
C SER A 243 13.42 1.57 -30.56
N GLU A 244 13.45 0.76 -31.63
CA GLU A 244 12.34 0.65 -32.56
C GLU A 244 11.07 0.10 -31.87
N GLY A 245 10.01 0.91 -31.86
CA GLY A 245 8.71 0.53 -31.29
C GLY A 245 8.44 1.09 -29.89
N TYR A 246 9.41 1.76 -29.28
CA TYR A 246 9.27 2.46 -28.00
C TYR A 246 9.14 3.98 -28.21
N ASP A 247 8.43 4.65 -27.31
CA ASP A 247 8.33 6.11 -27.33
C ASP A 247 9.60 6.73 -26.73
N SER A 248 9.89 8.00 -27.05
CA SER A 248 11.05 8.71 -26.49
C SER A 248 11.00 8.85 -24.96
N ASP A 249 9.82 8.71 -24.37
CA ASP A 249 9.62 8.73 -22.92
C ASP A 249 10.08 7.42 -22.26
N ASP A 250 10.10 6.30 -22.99
CA ASP A 250 10.44 4.98 -22.49
C ASP A 250 11.95 4.72 -22.47
N THR A 251 12.69 5.51 -23.24
CA THR A 251 14.13 5.40 -23.41
C THR A 251 14.84 6.63 -22.86
N MET A 252 16.12 6.49 -22.56
CA MET A 252 17.01 7.59 -22.20
C MET A 252 18.38 7.39 -22.83
N ASN A 253 19.21 8.42 -22.74
CA ASN A 253 20.59 8.34 -23.22
C ASN A 253 21.43 7.51 -22.23
N ASP A 254 22.40 6.75 -22.74
CA ASP A 254 23.38 6.11 -21.87
C ASP A 254 24.40 7.11 -21.29
N GLU A 255 25.28 6.61 -20.42
CA GLU A 255 26.37 7.37 -19.80
C GLU A 255 27.36 7.96 -20.82
N ASP A 256 27.48 7.35 -22.00
CA ASP A 256 28.32 7.83 -23.11
C ASP A 256 27.61 8.90 -23.98
N GLY A 257 26.35 9.21 -23.66
CA GLY A 257 25.53 10.20 -24.36
C GLY A 257 24.92 9.72 -25.67
N ASN A 258 24.93 8.41 -25.94
CA ASN A 258 24.22 7.86 -27.09
C ASN A 258 22.72 8.00 -26.86
N THR A 259 22.01 8.51 -27.86
CA THR A 259 20.59 8.83 -27.72
C THR A 259 19.71 7.59 -27.70
N ASN A 260 18.80 7.49 -26.72
CA ASN A 260 17.82 6.41 -26.61
C ASN A 260 18.44 5.00 -26.68
N SER A 261 19.55 4.79 -25.98
CA SER A 261 20.31 3.53 -25.97
C SER A 261 20.08 2.66 -24.74
N VAL A 262 19.28 3.14 -23.77
CA VAL A 262 18.87 2.38 -22.59
C VAL A 262 17.39 2.64 -22.27
N PHE A 263 16.75 1.69 -21.59
CA PHE A 263 15.42 1.90 -21.03
C PHE A 263 15.49 2.90 -19.87
N ARG A 264 14.51 3.81 -19.82
CA ARG A 264 14.34 4.71 -18.67
C ARG A 264 13.85 3.95 -17.43
N TYR A 265 12.96 2.98 -17.66
CA TYR A 265 12.32 2.22 -16.61
C TYR A 265 12.75 0.73 -16.64
N ASN A 266 12.66 0.10 -15.48
CA ASN A 266 12.83 -1.32 -15.24
C ASN A 266 11.70 -1.80 -14.32
N ILE A 267 11.69 -3.10 -14.02
CA ILE A 267 10.64 -3.71 -13.18
C ILE A 267 10.50 -3.08 -11.77
N LEU A 268 11.53 -2.38 -11.25
CA LEU A 268 11.48 -1.78 -9.93
C LEU A 268 10.87 -0.37 -9.95
N ASN A 269 11.23 0.46 -10.93
CA ASN A 269 10.81 1.87 -11.00
C ASN A 269 9.68 2.15 -12.02
N ASP A 270 9.25 1.14 -12.79
CA ASP A 270 8.10 1.29 -13.68
C ASP A 270 6.78 1.31 -12.91
N ASN A 271 5.89 2.21 -13.33
CA ASN A 271 4.57 2.45 -12.75
C ASN A 271 3.43 1.89 -13.62
N SER A 272 3.73 1.06 -14.62
CA SER A 272 2.70 0.34 -15.38
C SER A 272 1.94 -0.68 -14.52
N LEU A 273 0.69 -0.96 -14.91
CA LEU A 273 -0.15 -1.95 -14.23
C LEU A 273 0.50 -3.35 -14.17
N THR A 274 1.22 -3.75 -15.23
CA THR A 274 1.89 -5.06 -15.25
C THR A 274 3.11 -5.13 -14.35
N SER A 275 3.89 -4.05 -14.21
CA SER A 275 4.95 -3.94 -13.19
C SER A 275 4.37 -4.17 -11.79
N ILE A 276 3.21 -3.58 -11.52
CA ILE A 276 2.50 -3.73 -10.25
C ILE A 276 2.09 -5.18 -10.05
N PHE A 277 1.49 -5.82 -11.05
CA PHE A 277 1.11 -7.23 -10.95
C PHE A 277 2.29 -8.17 -10.73
N GLN A 278 3.48 -7.82 -11.21
CA GLN A 278 4.68 -8.60 -10.89
C GLN A 278 5.08 -8.45 -9.41
N LYS A 279 4.86 -7.27 -8.82
CA LYS A 279 5.13 -6.99 -7.41
C LYS A 279 4.13 -7.66 -6.45
N ILE A 280 2.88 -7.89 -6.88
CA ILE A 280 1.82 -8.50 -6.03
C ILE A 280 1.31 -9.88 -6.45
N GLY A 281 1.77 -10.39 -7.59
CA GLY A 281 1.24 -11.62 -8.21
C GLY A 281 1.50 -12.90 -7.42
N ASN A 282 2.44 -12.89 -6.49
CA ASN A 282 2.82 -14.04 -5.66
C ASN A 282 2.11 -14.04 -4.29
N GLY A 283 0.94 -13.40 -4.21
CA GLY A 283 0.12 -13.35 -2.98
C GLY A 283 0.58 -12.30 -1.97
N GLN A 284 1.39 -11.33 -2.38
CA GLN A 284 1.76 -10.20 -1.55
C GLN A 284 0.52 -9.38 -1.18
N ARG A 285 0.56 -8.83 0.03
CA ARG A 285 -0.48 -7.95 0.54
C ARG A 285 -0.20 -6.53 0.09
N PHE A 286 -1.25 -5.80 -0.22
CA PHE A 286 -1.20 -4.38 -0.54
C PHE A 286 -2.35 -3.65 0.14
N ILE A 287 -2.25 -2.34 0.28
CA ILE A 287 -3.38 -1.53 0.74
C ILE A 287 -4.18 -1.13 -0.48
N PHE A 288 -5.48 -1.32 -0.41
CA PHE A 288 -6.43 -0.98 -1.45
C PHE A 288 -7.35 0.14 -0.98
N GLN A 289 -7.48 1.16 -1.82
CA GLN A 289 -8.42 2.25 -1.65
C GLN A 289 -9.32 2.30 -2.90
N PRO A 290 -10.61 1.95 -2.81
CA PRO A 290 -11.46 1.84 -4.00
C PRO A 290 -11.74 3.16 -4.72
N ASP A 291 -11.59 4.28 -4.01
CA ASP A 291 -11.72 5.63 -4.56
C ASP A 291 -10.62 6.52 -3.99
N ASN A 292 -9.66 6.90 -4.85
CA ASN A 292 -8.51 7.71 -4.48
C ASN A 292 -8.86 9.15 -4.06
N THR A 293 -10.12 9.58 -4.24
CA THR A 293 -10.60 10.88 -3.78
C THR A 293 -11.27 10.81 -2.40
N ASN A 294 -11.52 9.60 -1.89
CA ASN A 294 -12.19 9.37 -0.62
C ASN A 294 -11.22 8.80 0.41
N ASN A 295 -10.67 9.68 1.24
CA ASN A 295 -9.69 9.34 2.26
C ASN A 295 -10.31 8.99 3.63
N ASN A 296 -11.60 8.62 3.66
CA ASN A 296 -12.19 8.15 4.91
C ASN A 296 -11.57 6.80 5.33
N PRO A 297 -11.33 6.57 6.64
CA PRO A 297 -10.72 5.32 7.15
C PRO A 297 -11.38 4.02 6.68
N ASP A 298 -12.69 4.04 6.47
CA ASP A 298 -13.47 2.87 6.05
C ASP A 298 -13.19 2.45 4.59
N GLN A 299 -12.58 3.33 3.80
CA GLN A 299 -12.21 3.07 2.41
C GLN A 299 -10.93 2.27 2.27
N PHE A 300 -10.11 2.15 3.30
CA PHE A 300 -8.86 1.41 3.23
C PHE A 300 -9.07 -0.07 3.56
N ALA A 301 -8.34 -0.95 2.88
CA ALA A 301 -8.39 -2.40 3.07
C ALA A 301 -7.01 -3.01 2.83
N ILE A 302 -6.62 -4.00 3.63
CA ILE A 302 -5.46 -4.84 3.27
C ILE A 302 -5.98 -5.96 2.38
N CYS A 303 -5.40 -6.12 1.19
CA CYS A 303 -5.92 -7.02 0.18
C CYS A 303 -4.83 -7.89 -0.46
N VAL A 304 -5.29 -8.95 -1.12
CA VAL A 304 -4.50 -9.76 -2.07
C VAL A 304 -5.29 -9.91 -3.36
N LEU A 305 -4.60 -10.28 -4.44
CA LEU A 305 -5.27 -10.68 -5.68
C LEU A 305 -5.96 -12.03 -5.52
N ASP A 306 -7.21 -12.11 -5.98
CA ASP A 306 -8.06 -13.30 -5.95
C ASP A 306 -8.24 -13.87 -7.36
N GLN A 307 -7.13 -14.14 -8.03
CA GLN A 307 -7.11 -14.71 -9.37
C GLN A 307 -5.80 -15.46 -9.64
N ASP A 308 -5.90 -16.59 -10.34
CA ASP A 308 -4.73 -17.41 -10.70
C ASP A 308 -3.98 -16.87 -11.92
N SER A 309 -4.61 -15.99 -12.70
CA SER A 309 -4.03 -15.41 -13.90
C SER A 309 -4.60 -14.03 -14.20
N LEU A 310 -3.79 -13.19 -14.85
CA LEU A 310 -4.20 -11.90 -15.37
C LEU A 310 -4.69 -12.07 -16.82
N SER A 311 -5.92 -11.66 -17.11
CA SER A 311 -6.48 -11.68 -18.46
C SER A 311 -6.56 -10.26 -19.03
N ILE A 312 -5.80 -10.02 -20.09
CA ILE A 312 -5.78 -8.74 -20.83
C ILE A 312 -6.25 -9.04 -22.26
N LYS A 313 -7.29 -8.33 -22.72
CA LYS A 313 -7.83 -8.51 -24.06
C LYS A 313 -7.75 -7.22 -24.86
N GLN A 314 -7.04 -7.24 -25.97
CA GLN A 314 -7.01 -6.11 -26.91
C GLN A 314 -8.39 -5.94 -27.56
N VAL A 315 -8.92 -4.72 -27.53
CA VAL A 315 -10.21 -4.38 -28.15
C VAL A 315 -10.06 -3.40 -29.32
N ALA A 316 -8.99 -2.60 -29.33
CA ALA A 316 -8.60 -1.77 -30.47
C ALA A 316 -7.06 -1.61 -30.50
N HIS A 317 -6.54 -0.90 -31.51
CA HIS A 317 -5.10 -0.61 -31.59
C HIS A 317 -4.64 0.12 -30.32
N LYS A 318 -3.67 -0.45 -29.60
CA LYS A 318 -3.13 0.08 -28.32
C LYS A 318 -4.17 0.28 -27.20
N VAL A 319 -5.29 -0.45 -27.25
CA VAL A 319 -6.38 -0.30 -26.26
C VAL A 319 -6.89 -1.68 -25.81
N TYR A 320 -7.00 -1.85 -24.50
CA TYR A 320 -7.21 -3.14 -23.84
C TYR A 320 -8.30 -3.10 -22.78
N ASN A 321 -8.88 -4.28 -22.52
CA ASN A 321 -9.78 -4.52 -21.40
C ASN A 321 -9.12 -5.47 -20.39
N ILE A 322 -9.34 -5.20 -19.10
CA ILE A 322 -8.76 -5.94 -17.98
C ILE A 322 -9.86 -6.27 -16.97
N SER A 323 -9.76 -7.43 -16.34
CA SER A 323 -10.62 -7.81 -15.22
C SER A 323 -9.76 -8.14 -14.01
N LEU A 324 -10.16 -7.63 -12.84
CA LEU A 324 -9.43 -7.78 -11.58
C LEU A 324 -10.37 -8.27 -10.49
N LYS A 325 -9.89 -9.22 -9.71
CA LYS A 325 -10.53 -9.67 -8.49
C LYS A 325 -9.60 -9.44 -7.31
N ILE A 326 -10.11 -8.74 -6.32
CA ILE A 326 -9.36 -8.34 -5.12
C ILE A 326 -10.15 -8.78 -3.91
N ARG A 327 -9.46 -9.42 -2.97
CA ARG A 327 -10.07 -9.90 -1.73
C ARG A 327 -9.35 -9.32 -0.53
N GLU A 328 -10.13 -8.77 0.38
CA GLU A 328 -9.65 -8.29 1.67
C GLU A 328 -9.09 -9.45 2.49
N VAL A 329 -7.98 -9.22 3.18
CA VAL A 329 -7.32 -10.19 4.05
C VAL A 329 -6.87 -9.51 5.34
N TRP A 330 -6.58 -10.34 6.33
CA TRP A 330 -6.05 -9.91 7.62
C TRP A 330 -4.72 -10.58 7.92
#